data_AF-A0A936GWU9-F1
#
_entry.id   AF-A0A936GWU9-F1
#
_cell.length_a   1.000
_cell.length_b   1.000
_cell.length_c   1.000
_cell.angle_alpha   90.00
_cell.angle_beta   90.00
_cell.angle_gamma   90.00
#
_symmetry.space_group_name_H-M   'P 1'
#
loop_
_entity.id
_entity.type
_entity.pdbx_description
1 polymer ?
#
loop_
_entity_poly.entity_id
_entity_poly.type
_entity_poly.pdbx_seq_one_letter_code
_entity_poly.pdbx_strand_id
1 'polypeptide(L)'
;MKHQRIITNAEKGIIIEEYLTGPNSSREIAKKYNVSQRSVTNWAKTYKEEIMGTKNVKPEEENSVGSSKEKSLELELRRLRKELEAKDFKILVLETTIKKAGDLYGVDIKKKLDGK
;
A
#
# COMPACT_ATOMS: atom_id res chain seq x y z
N MET A 1 -3.29 -36.58 -14.15
CA MET A 1 -3.83 -35.20 -14.02
C MET A 1 -3.03 -34.47 -12.95
N LYS A 2 -2.13 -33.54 -13.31
CA LYS A 2 -1.44 -32.70 -12.31
C LYS A 2 -2.47 -31.71 -11.77
N HIS A 3 -2.84 -31.85 -10.50
CA HIS A 3 -3.73 -30.90 -9.85
C HIS A 3 -3.00 -29.56 -9.76
N GLN A 4 -3.49 -28.57 -10.51
CA GLN A 4 -2.94 -27.23 -10.44
C GLN A 4 -3.47 -26.60 -9.16
N ARG A 5 -2.60 -26.47 -8.15
CA ARG A 5 -2.94 -25.81 -6.88
C ARG A 5 -3.47 -24.41 -7.18
N ILE A 6 -4.63 -24.09 -6.63
CA ILE A 6 -5.20 -22.74 -6.71
C ILE A 6 -4.41 -21.88 -5.72
N ILE A 7 -3.65 -20.92 -6.24
CA ILE A 7 -2.88 -19.97 -5.43
C ILE A 7 -3.75 -18.75 -5.20
N THR A 8 -4.03 -18.45 -3.94
CA THR A 8 -4.78 -17.26 -3.52
C THR A 8 -3.97 -15.99 -3.76
N ASN A 9 -4.63 -14.83 -3.83
CA ASN A 9 -3.93 -13.56 -4.05
C ASN A 9 -2.97 -13.21 -2.90
N ALA A 10 -3.29 -13.61 -1.67
CA ALA A 10 -2.40 -13.46 -0.51
C ALA A 10 -1.11 -14.29 -0.69
N GLU A 11 -1.23 -15.57 -1.09
CA GLU A 11 -0.08 -16.42 -1.37
C GLU A 11 0.75 -15.88 -2.56
N LYS A 12 0.11 -15.34 -3.60
CA LYS A 12 0.83 -14.68 -4.71
C LYS A 12 1.67 -13.51 -4.20
N GLY A 13 1.15 -12.69 -3.29
CA GLY A 13 1.88 -11.57 -2.69
C GLY A 13 3.17 -12.03 -2.01
N ILE A 14 3.08 -13.06 -1.18
CA ILE A 14 4.23 -13.65 -0.47
C ILE A 14 5.26 -14.20 -1.46
N ILE A 15 4.81 -14.91 -2.51
CA ILE A 15 5.68 -15.48 -3.54
C ILE A 15 6.44 -14.38 -4.31
N ILE A 16 5.76 -13.28 -4.64
CA ILE A 16 6.35 -12.15 -5.37
C ILE A 16 7.34 -11.41 -4.48
N GLU A 17 6.99 -11.16 -3.22
CA GLU A 17 7.88 -10.51 -2.25
C GLU A 17 9.17 -11.32 -2.05
N GLU A 18 9.05 -12.64 -1.84
CA GLU A 18 10.20 -13.53 -1.71
C GLU A 18 11.06 -13.57 -2.98
N TYR A 19 10.43 -13.48 -4.16
CA TYR A 19 11.16 -13.45 -5.44
C TYR A 19 11.89 -12.13 -5.70
N LEU A 20 11.32 -11.00 -5.27
CA LEU A 20 11.90 -9.68 -5.51
C LEU A 20 12.95 -9.29 -4.46
N THR A 21 12.84 -9.81 -3.23
CA THR A 21 13.70 -9.44 -2.10
C THR A 21 14.67 -10.54 -1.69
N GLY A 22 14.35 -11.80 -1.99
CA GLY A 22 15.15 -12.95 -1.60
C GLY A 22 16.27 -13.30 -2.60
N PRO A 23 17.22 -14.15 -2.19
CA PRO A 23 18.28 -14.65 -3.07
C PRO A 23 17.81 -15.77 -4.02
N ASN A 24 16.57 -16.24 -3.84
CA ASN A 24 16.04 -17.42 -4.53
C ASN A 24 15.63 -17.07 -5.97
N SER A 25 16.06 -17.91 -6.90
CA SER A 25 15.65 -17.82 -8.30
C SER A 25 14.18 -18.18 -8.49
N SER A 26 13.58 -17.71 -9.60
CA SER A 26 12.20 -18.06 -9.96
C SER A 26 11.96 -19.57 -10.05
N ARG A 27 13.00 -20.35 -10.35
CA ARG A 27 12.95 -21.82 -10.41
C ARG A 27 12.89 -22.47 -9.04
N GLU A 28 13.61 -21.94 -8.07
CA GLU A 28 13.60 -22.42 -6.68
C GLU A 28 12.28 -22.09 -6.00
N ILE A 29 11.77 -20.87 -6.22
CA ILE A 29 10.47 -20.43 -5.71
C ILE A 29 9.33 -21.24 -6.36
N ALA A 30 9.40 -21.47 -7.68
CA ALA A 30 8.45 -22.33 -8.38
C ALA A 30 8.37 -23.74 -7.78
N LYS A 31 9.53 -24.34 -7.45
CA LYS A 31 9.57 -25.65 -6.77
C LYS A 31 9.02 -25.57 -5.35
N LYS A 32 9.39 -24.55 -4.58
CA LYS A 32 8.96 -24.35 -3.19
C LYS A 32 7.44 -24.25 -3.05
N TYR A 33 6.81 -23.49 -3.95
CA TYR A 33 5.36 -23.25 -3.92
C TYR A 33 4.57 -24.16 -4.87
N ASN A 34 5.23 -25.09 -5.55
CA ASN A 34 4.66 -25.97 -6.57
C ASN A 34 3.87 -25.21 -7.66
N VAL A 35 4.41 -24.08 -8.09
CA VAL A 35 3.87 -23.22 -9.15
C VAL A 35 4.77 -23.25 -10.37
N SER A 36 4.28 -22.76 -11.51
CA SER A 36 5.14 -22.64 -12.69
C SER A 36 6.10 -21.47 -12.54
N GLN A 37 7.35 -21.64 -13.00
CA GLN A 37 8.35 -20.56 -13.03
C GLN A 37 7.84 -19.35 -13.81
N ARG A 38 7.11 -19.59 -14.91
CA ARG A 38 6.52 -18.56 -15.76
C ARG A 38 5.44 -17.76 -15.02
N SER A 39 4.69 -18.39 -14.13
CA SER A 39 3.71 -17.72 -13.27
C SER A 39 4.40 -16.75 -12.32
N VAL A 40 5.48 -17.19 -11.64
CA VAL A 40 6.25 -16.33 -10.72
C VAL A 40 6.79 -15.09 -11.44
N THR A 41 7.40 -15.28 -12.62
CA THR A 41 7.94 -14.15 -13.39
C THR A 41 6.86 -13.20 -13.90
N ASN A 42 5.71 -13.74 -14.33
CA ASN A 42 4.59 -12.91 -14.79
C ASN A 42 4.00 -12.10 -13.63
N TRP A 43 3.77 -12.71 -12.47
CA TRP A 43 3.25 -12.01 -11.30
C TRP A 43 4.21 -10.94 -10.80
N ALA A 44 5.51 -11.21 -10.77
CA ALA A 44 6.51 -10.22 -10.40
C ALA A 44 6.57 -9.04 -11.38
N LYS A 45 6.41 -9.30 -12.68
CA LYS A 45 6.33 -8.26 -13.70
C LYS A 45 5.09 -7.39 -13.51
N THR A 46 3.92 -8.01 -13.34
CA THR A 46 2.66 -7.28 -13.08
C THR A 46 2.75 -6.45 -11.81
N TYR A 47 3.29 -7.01 -10.72
CA TYR A 47 3.49 -6.29 -9.46
C TYR A 47 4.42 -5.10 -9.62
N LYS A 48 5.53 -5.26 -10.34
CA LYS A 48 6.49 -4.18 -10.61
C LYS A 48 5.87 -3.07 -11.48
N GLU A 49 5.03 -3.42 -12.44
CA GLU A 49 4.27 -2.47 -13.26
C GLU A 49 3.20 -1.73 -12.44
N GLU A 50 2.55 -2.41 -11.49
CA GLU A 50 1.56 -1.83 -10.57
C GLU A 50 2.19 -0.86 -9.56
N ILE A 51 3.36 -1.20 -9.01
CA ILE A 51 4.12 -0.37 -8.07
C ILE A 51 4.81 0.81 -8.76
N MET A 52 5.40 0.61 -9.95
CA MET A 52 6.14 1.66 -10.66
C MET A 52 5.29 2.49 -11.62
N GLY A 53 3.98 2.20 -11.74
CA GLY A 53 3.03 3.04 -12.47
C GLY A 53 3.23 3.10 -13.99
N THR A 54 4.11 2.27 -14.57
CA THR A 54 4.33 2.21 -16.02
C THR A 54 3.25 1.34 -16.66
N LYS A 55 2.02 1.87 -16.75
CA LYS A 55 0.92 1.23 -17.46
C LYS A 55 1.25 1.15 -18.95
N ASN A 56 1.61 -0.03 -19.43
CA ASN A 56 1.33 -0.39 -20.82
C ASN A 56 0.16 -1.38 -20.80
N VAL A 57 -1.03 -0.84 -21.04
CA VAL A 57 -2.31 -1.56 -21.09
C VAL A 57 -2.25 -2.59 -22.22
N LYS A 58 -2.51 -3.88 -21.94
CA LYS A 58 -3.22 -4.75 -22.88
C LYS A 58 -4.18 -5.73 -22.18
N PRO A 59 -5.30 -6.08 -22.84
CA PRO A 59 -6.49 -6.64 -22.22
C PRO A 59 -6.54 -8.16 -22.35
N GLU A 60 -7.10 -8.82 -21.34
CA GLU A 60 -7.82 -10.09 -21.42
C GLU A 60 -8.56 -10.20 -20.07
N GLU A 61 -9.78 -9.67 -20.04
CA GLU A 61 -11.03 -10.46 -19.98
C GLU A 61 -11.14 -11.27 -18.70
N GLU A 62 -11.83 -10.74 -17.68
CA GLU A 62 -13.24 -11.06 -17.48
C GLU A 62 -13.85 -10.35 -16.24
N ASN A 63 -15.08 -9.84 -16.45
CA ASN A 63 -16.09 -9.38 -15.50
C ASN A 63 -16.16 -7.89 -15.06
N SER A 64 -17.23 -7.28 -15.58
CA SER A 64 -18.17 -6.37 -14.91
C SER A 64 -17.74 -4.91 -14.71
N VAL A 65 -18.00 -4.12 -15.75
CA VAL A 65 -18.80 -2.87 -15.69
C VAL A 65 -18.73 -2.12 -14.35
N GLY A 66 -17.79 -1.19 -14.22
CA GLY A 66 -17.74 -0.24 -13.09
C GLY A 66 -16.38 0.41 -12.86
N SER A 67 -15.59 0.74 -13.89
CA SER A 67 -14.13 0.89 -13.71
C SER A 67 -13.52 2.26 -13.96
N SER A 68 -14.31 3.33 -14.17
CA SER A 68 -13.77 4.69 -14.28
C SER A 68 -14.05 5.54 -13.03
N LYS A 69 -15.27 5.49 -12.50
CA LYS A 69 -15.63 6.16 -11.24
C LYS A 69 -15.03 5.47 -10.02
N GLU A 70 -15.13 4.15 -9.88
CA GLU A 70 -14.50 3.41 -8.77
C GLU A 70 -12.99 3.64 -8.68
N LYS A 71 -12.27 3.63 -9.82
CA LYS A 71 -10.83 3.91 -9.82
C LYS A 71 -10.53 5.37 -9.43
N SER A 72 -11.36 6.31 -9.87
CA SER A 72 -11.25 7.72 -9.49
C SER A 72 -11.53 7.91 -7.99
N LEU A 73 -12.57 7.26 -7.48
CA LEU A 73 -12.96 7.27 -6.07
C LEU A 73 -11.89 6.62 -5.19
N GLU A 74 -11.27 5.52 -5.64
CA GLU A 74 -10.18 4.86 -4.92
C GLU A 74 -8.94 5.77 -4.83
N LEU A 75 -8.60 6.47 -5.93
CA LEU A 75 -7.53 7.47 -5.93
C LEU A 75 -7.84 8.64 -5.00
N GLU A 76 -9.09 9.09 -4.96
CA GLU A 76 -9.54 10.17 -4.10
C GLU A 76 -9.55 9.75 -2.62
N LEU A 77 -10.02 8.55 -2.29
CA LEU A 77 -9.93 7.96 -0.96
C LEU A 77 -8.48 7.87 -0.50
N ARG A 78 -7.57 7.40 -1.37
CA ARG A 78 -6.14 7.32 -1.07
C ARG A 78 -5.54 8.70 -0.82
N ARG A 79 -5.91 9.71 -1.62
CA ARG A 79 -5.46 11.09 -1.46
C ARG A 79 -5.96 11.69 -0.15
N LEU A 80 -7.25 11.56 0.15
CA LEU A 80 -7.86 12.07 1.37
C LEU A 80 -7.27 11.41 2.62
N ARG A 81 -7.00 10.10 2.60
CA ARG A 81 -6.32 9.40 3.69
C ARG A 81 -4.93 9.97 3.96
N LYS A 82 -4.11 10.16 2.91
CA LYS A 82 -2.79 10.79 3.05
C LYS A 82 -2.87 12.21 3.59
N GLU A 83 -3.86 12.98 3.14
CA GLU A 83 -4.03 14.35 3.60
C GLU A 83 -4.49 14.42 5.06
N LEU A 84 -5.33 13.47 5.49
CA LEU A 84 -5.73 13.31 6.88
C LEU A 84 -4.54 12.96 7.76
N GLU A 85 -3.74 11.96 7.39
CA GLU A 85 -2.53 11.57 8.13
C GLU A 85 -1.54 12.75 8.27
N ALA A 86 -1.36 13.54 7.22
CA ALA A 86 -0.50 14.72 7.27
C ALA A 86 -1.03 15.81 8.22
N LYS A 87 -2.36 15.99 8.28
CA LYS A 87 -3.02 16.93 9.20
C LYS A 87 -2.93 16.44 10.65
N ASP A 88 -3.15 15.16 10.89
CA ASP A 88 -3.03 14.55 12.22
C ASP A 88 -1.60 14.69 12.77
N PHE A 89 -0.60 14.45 11.91
CA PHE A 89 0.80 14.68 12.29
C PHE A 89 1.08 16.16 12.62
N LYS A 90 0.55 17.08 11.82
CA LYS A 90 0.69 18.53 12.10
C LYS A 90 0.04 18.92 13.42
N ILE A 91 -1.16 18.40 13.71
CA ILE A 91 -1.85 18.62 14.98
C ILE A 91 -0.99 18.12 16.14
N LEU A 92 -0.48 16.89 16.05
CA LEU A 92 0.37 16.31 17.09
C LEU A 92 1.62 17.16 17.36
N VAL A 93 2.30 17.63 16.31
CA VAL A 93 3.48 18.51 16.45
C VAL A 93 3.09 19.83 17.12
N LEU A 94 1.97 20.43 16.75
CA LEU A 94 1.51 21.69 17.37
C LEU A 94 1.12 21.48 18.83
N GLU A 95 0.36 20.44 19.16
CA GLU A 95 -0.03 20.10 20.54
C GLU A 95 1.18 19.85 21.44
N THR A 96 2.16 19.09 20.95
CA THR A 96 3.39 18.82 21.70
C THR A 96 4.23 20.09 21.87
N THR A 97 4.26 20.96 20.87
CA THR A 97 4.95 22.26 20.95
C THR A 97 4.27 23.19 21.95
N ILE A 98 2.93 23.27 21.93
CA ILE A 98 2.15 24.05 22.89
C ILE A 98 2.36 23.52 24.31
N LYS A 99 2.36 22.20 24.51
CA LYS A 99 2.64 21.59 25.81
C LYS A 99 4.04 21.95 26.30
N LYS A 100 5.07 21.75 25.48
CA LYS A 100 6.45 22.12 25.82
C LYS A 100 6.60 23.61 26.10
N ALA A 101 5.92 24.47 25.35
CA ALA A 101 5.90 25.91 25.61
C ALA A 101 5.24 26.22 26.97
N GLY A 102 4.14 25.56 27.30
CA GLY A 102 3.51 25.69 28.62
C GLY A 102 4.45 25.28 29.76
N ASP A 103 5.13 24.14 29.60
CA ASP A 103 6.11 23.63 30.58
C ASP A 103 7.32 24.58 30.72
N LEU A 104 7.83 25.14 29.62
CA LEU A 104 9.02 26.00 29.60
C LEU A 104 8.77 27.41 30.13
N TYR A 105 7.63 28.01 29.79
CA TYR A 105 7.33 29.40 30.17
C TYR A 105 6.53 29.49 31.47
N GLY A 106 6.10 28.36 32.06
CA GLY A 106 5.22 28.35 33.23
C GLY A 106 3.87 29.04 32.96
N VAL A 107 3.52 29.23 31.69
CA VAL A 107 2.27 29.85 31.24
C VAL A 107 1.36 28.72 30.80
N ASP A 108 0.32 28.45 31.57
CA ASP A 108 -0.71 27.47 31.24
C ASP A 108 -1.57 28.02 30.08
N ILE A 109 -1.06 27.93 28.83
CA ILE A 109 -1.65 28.57 27.64
C ILE A 109 -3.08 28.05 27.38
N LYS A 110 -3.40 26.83 27.83
CA LYS A 110 -4.76 26.26 27.76
C LYS A 110 -5.80 27.09 28.54
N LYS A 111 -5.41 27.88 29.55
CA LYS A 111 -6.35 28.63 30.41
C LYS A 111 -6.63 30.06 29.94
N LYS A 112 -5.89 30.57 28.94
CA LYS A 112 -6.08 31.93 28.40
C LYS A 112 -6.93 31.98 27.12
N LEU A 113 -7.32 30.85 26.55
CA LEU A 113 -8.15 30.82 25.34
C LEU A 113 -9.66 30.83 25.65
N ASP A 114 -10.06 30.39 26.85
CA ASP A 114 -11.46 30.41 27.32
C ASP A 114 -11.88 31.77 27.92
N GLY A 115 -11.03 32.80 27.77
CA GLY A 115 -11.17 34.10 28.40
C GLY A 115 -11.31 35.25 27.40
N LYS A 116 -12.19 35.14 26.41
CA LYS A 116 -12.82 36.30 25.77
C LYS A 116 -14.07 35.94 24.98
#